data_AF-A0AAW2W5H9-F1
#
_entry.id   AF-A0AAW2W5H9-F1
#
_cell.length_a   1.000
_cell.length_b   1.000
_cell.length_c   1.000
_cell.angle_alpha   90.00
_cell.angle_beta   90.00
_cell.angle_gamma   90.00
#
_symmetry.space_group_name_H-M   'P 1'
#
loop_
_entity.id
_entity.type
_entity.pdbx_description
1 polymer ?
#
loop_
_entity_poly.entity_id
_entity_poly.type
_entity_poly.pdbx_seq_one_letter_code
_entity_poly.pdbx_strand_id
1 'polypeptide(L)'
;MKALIFRLLREDCDNNTFQNKLDISRDTLYHLCHRCLSSLILCLSGATCLDESEKDRGTLMGEIAREADNTQWIVSILIDRKMGDEFVKLWADQKELAVLHSKIPTIYRHEISKITAQLCISIGRGEVLVPKETRFALLSTWLEALYDDFKWMRMAGKSVDRKLIEEGLSQTILTLPLPQQQSLLLNWFDRFLNRGDECPNIQTAFEIWWRRAFVKQYVVDSQLQITVCDIPN
;
A
#
# COMPACT_ATOMS: atom_id res chain seq x y z
N MET A 1 14.01 -3.98 -21.05
CA MET A 1 15.14 -4.50 -20.24
C MET A 1 14.67 -5.00 -18.87
N LYS A 2 14.07 -4.16 -17.99
CA LYS A 2 13.53 -4.58 -16.67
C LYS A 2 12.63 -5.81 -16.69
N ALA A 3 11.69 -5.89 -17.64
CA ALA A 3 10.80 -7.06 -17.78
C ALA A 3 11.55 -8.34 -18.17
N LEU A 4 12.62 -8.25 -18.97
CA LEU A 4 13.46 -9.39 -19.33
C LEU A 4 14.29 -9.84 -18.12
N ILE A 5 14.92 -8.89 -17.41
CA ILE A 5 15.68 -9.20 -16.19
C ILE A 5 14.77 -9.83 -15.14
N PHE A 6 13.56 -9.27 -14.93
CA PHE A 6 12.58 -9.83 -14.00
C PHE A 6 12.18 -11.26 -14.38
N ARG A 7 11.90 -11.52 -15.66
CA ARG A 7 11.57 -12.86 -16.14
C ARG A 7 12.72 -13.84 -15.96
N LEU A 8 13.95 -13.44 -16.28
CA LEU A 8 15.14 -14.26 -16.05
C LEU A 8 15.30 -14.60 -14.56
N LEU A 9 15.19 -13.59 -13.68
CA LEU A 9 15.27 -13.79 -12.23
C LEU A 9 14.17 -14.71 -11.69
N ARG A 10 12.99 -14.77 -12.34
CA ARG A 10 11.88 -15.65 -11.97
C ARG A 10 12.07 -17.07 -12.52
N GLU A 11 12.42 -17.19 -13.80
CA GLU A 11 12.70 -18.47 -14.46
C GLU A 11 13.92 -19.19 -13.83
N ASP A 12 14.89 -18.45 -13.29
CA ASP A 12 16.04 -18.98 -12.53
C ASP A 12 15.65 -19.51 -11.13
N CYS A 13 14.54 -19.06 -10.54
CA CYS A 13 14.05 -19.58 -9.26
C CYS A 13 13.35 -20.93 -9.43
N ASP A 14 12.73 -21.18 -10.59
CA ASP A 14 11.97 -22.40 -10.87
C ASP A 14 12.87 -23.55 -11.37
N ASN A 15 14.03 -23.24 -11.98
CA ASN A 15 14.96 -24.23 -12.52
C ASN A 15 16.11 -24.54 -11.56
N ASN A 16 16.03 -25.69 -10.88
CA ASN A 16 17.05 -26.25 -9.96
C ASN A 16 18.38 -26.69 -10.65
N THR A 17 18.85 -25.99 -11.70
CA THR A 17 20.09 -26.37 -12.41
C THR A 17 21.24 -25.50 -11.93
N PHE A 18 22.18 -26.13 -11.22
CA PHE A 18 23.26 -25.58 -10.40
C PHE A 18 24.33 -24.70 -11.09
N GLN A 19 24.19 -24.31 -12.36
CA GLN A 19 25.35 -23.80 -13.11
C GLN A 19 25.38 -22.31 -13.46
N ASN A 20 24.33 -21.51 -13.22
CA ASN A 20 24.40 -20.04 -13.39
C ASN A 20 23.28 -19.32 -12.61
N LYS A 21 23.27 -19.47 -11.28
CA LYS A 21 22.33 -18.70 -10.44
C LYS A 21 22.80 -17.24 -10.42
N LEU A 22 22.14 -16.35 -11.18
CA LEU A 22 22.22 -14.90 -10.98
C LEU A 22 21.52 -14.56 -9.65
N ASP A 23 22.15 -14.96 -8.55
CA ASP A 23 21.62 -14.76 -7.21
C ASP A 23 21.92 -13.33 -6.79
N ILE A 24 21.06 -12.39 -7.20
CA ILE A 24 21.10 -11.04 -6.63
C ILE A 24 20.80 -11.17 -5.13
N SER A 25 21.79 -10.86 -4.31
CA SER A 25 21.69 -10.99 -2.86
C SER A 25 20.60 -10.07 -2.29
N ARG A 26 19.99 -10.50 -1.18
CA ARG A 26 19.05 -9.68 -0.39
C ARG A 26 19.64 -8.29 -0.12
N ASP A 27 20.90 -8.24 0.32
CA ASP A 27 21.60 -6.99 0.65
C ASP A 27 21.70 -6.06 -0.56
N THR A 28 21.93 -6.59 -1.75
CA THR A 28 21.98 -5.79 -2.97
C THR A 28 20.62 -5.19 -3.29
N LEU A 29 19.54 -5.97 -3.20
CA LEU A 29 18.18 -5.47 -3.45
C LEU A 29 17.78 -4.40 -2.44
N TYR A 30 18.06 -4.61 -1.14
CA TYR A 30 17.75 -3.62 -0.12
C TYR A 30 18.63 -2.37 -0.22
N HIS A 31 19.90 -2.50 -0.59
CA HIS A 31 20.75 -1.35 -0.91
C HIS A 31 20.16 -0.51 -2.06
N LEU A 32 19.65 -1.16 -3.12
CA LEU A 32 18.96 -0.47 -4.21
C LEU A 32 17.66 0.19 -3.75
N CYS A 33 16.86 -0.46 -2.90
CA CYS A 33 15.68 0.15 -2.28
C CYS A 33 16.04 1.42 -1.52
N HIS A 34 17.04 1.36 -0.63
CA HIS A 34 17.49 2.52 0.14
C HIS A 34 17.98 3.65 -0.78
N ARG A 35 18.73 3.32 -1.83
CA ARG A 35 19.18 4.32 -2.80
C ARG A 35 18.01 4.99 -3.51
N CYS A 36 17.02 4.23 -3.99
CA CYS A 36 15.84 4.79 -4.64
C CYS A 36 15.01 5.65 -3.67
N LEU A 37 14.84 5.22 -2.42
CA LEU A 37 14.16 6.00 -1.38
C LEU A 37 14.85 7.32 -1.08
N SER A 38 16.17 7.29 -0.85
CA SER A 38 16.96 8.51 -0.63
C SER A 38 16.86 9.46 -1.82
N SER A 39 16.91 8.92 -3.04
CA SER A 39 16.75 9.72 -4.26
C SER A 39 15.35 10.32 -4.36
N LEU A 40 14.29 9.57 -4.05
CA LEU A 40 12.91 10.09 -4.01
C LEU A 40 12.79 11.24 -3.01
N ILE A 41 13.28 11.06 -1.78
CA ILE A 41 13.26 12.12 -0.76
C ILE A 41 13.96 13.38 -1.26
N LEU A 42 15.15 13.25 -1.84
CA LEU A 42 15.89 14.39 -2.40
C LEU A 42 15.12 15.08 -3.53
N CYS A 43 14.55 14.32 -4.46
CA CYS A 43 13.79 14.86 -5.59
C CYS A 43 12.53 15.61 -5.12
N LEU A 44 11.78 15.02 -4.18
CA LEU A 44 10.57 15.65 -3.67
C LEU A 44 10.89 16.88 -2.81
N SER A 45 11.90 16.81 -1.95
CA SER A 45 12.36 17.97 -1.17
C SER A 45 12.77 19.12 -2.09
N GLY A 46 13.57 18.84 -3.12
CA GLY A 46 13.93 19.83 -4.14
C GLY A 46 12.70 20.42 -4.82
N ALA A 47 11.76 19.58 -5.25
CA ALA A 47 10.53 20.01 -5.88
C ALA A 47 9.63 20.88 -4.98
N THR A 48 9.64 20.67 -3.66
CA THR A 48 8.88 21.51 -2.71
C THR A 48 9.51 22.86 -2.41
N CYS A 49 10.80 23.05 -2.70
CA CYS A 49 11.55 24.27 -2.38
C CYS A 49 11.77 25.20 -3.59
N LEU A 50 11.38 24.80 -4.80
CA LEU A 50 11.66 25.56 -6.02
C LEU A 50 10.66 26.71 -6.25
N ASP A 51 11.20 27.93 -6.31
CA ASP A 51 10.57 29.08 -6.97
C ASP A 51 11.00 29.10 -8.46
N GLU A 52 10.06 28.75 -9.34
CA GLU A 52 9.97 29.24 -10.72
C GLU A 52 11.12 28.99 -11.72
N SER A 53 11.27 27.73 -12.16
CA SER A 53 11.76 27.38 -13.50
C SER A 53 11.04 26.10 -13.97
N GLU A 54 10.24 26.17 -15.04
CA GLU A 54 9.48 25.01 -15.57
C GLU A 54 10.39 23.84 -15.99
N LYS A 55 11.62 24.16 -16.41
CA LYS A 55 12.59 23.19 -16.92
C LYS A 55 13.15 22.32 -15.80
N ASP A 56 13.56 22.93 -14.68
CA ASP A 56 14.11 22.18 -13.53
C ASP A 56 13.03 21.36 -12.84
N ARG A 57 11.81 21.90 -12.82
CA ARG A 57 10.61 21.19 -12.37
C ARG A 57 10.37 19.94 -13.23
N GLY A 58 10.36 20.08 -14.56
CA GLY A 58 10.17 18.95 -15.49
C GLY A 58 11.21 17.84 -15.31
N THR A 59 12.48 18.20 -15.08
CA THR A 59 13.55 17.24 -14.80
C THR A 59 13.30 16.49 -13.48
N LEU A 60 13.03 17.20 -12.39
CA LEU A 60 12.73 16.58 -11.10
C LEU A 60 11.50 15.67 -11.15
N MET A 61 10.45 16.07 -11.85
CA MET A 61 9.26 15.23 -12.01
C MET A 61 9.55 13.95 -12.79
N GLY A 62 10.41 14.02 -13.82
CA GLY A 62 10.89 12.83 -14.52
C GLY A 62 11.71 11.90 -13.63
N GLU A 63 12.53 12.46 -12.74
CA GLU A 63 13.29 11.69 -11.75
C GLU A 63 12.39 11.02 -10.72
N ILE A 64 11.38 11.72 -10.19
CA ILE A 64 10.39 11.16 -9.27
C ILE A 64 9.69 9.95 -9.88
N ALA A 65 9.17 10.08 -11.11
CA ALA A 65 8.50 8.98 -11.80
C ALA A 65 9.46 7.81 -12.05
N ARG A 66 10.72 8.08 -12.43
CA ARG A 66 11.73 7.06 -12.66
C ARG A 66 12.09 6.30 -11.38
N GLU A 67 12.33 7.00 -10.28
CA GLU A 67 12.71 6.36 -9.02
C GLU A 67 11.53 5.61 -8.38
N ALA A 68 10.29 6.07 -8.59
CA ALA A 68 9.09 5.32 -8.24
C ALA A 68 8.96 4.01 -9.05
N ASP A 69 9.14 4.06 -10.38
CA ASP A 69 9.15 2.86 -11.25
C ASP A 69 10.31 1.91 -10.94
N ASN A 70 11.49 2.44 -10.57
CA ASN A 70 12.61 1.64 -10.05
C ASN A 70 12.24 0.92 -8.76
N THR A 71 11.69 1.65 -7.79
CA THR A 71 11.28 1.10 -6.50
C THR A 71 10.22 0.02 -6.68
N GLN A 72 9.15 0.31 -7.43
CA GLN A 72 8.07 -0.65 -7.72
C GLN A 72 8.60 -1.93 -8.39
N TRP A 73 9.57 -1.80 -9.28
CA TRP A 73 10.20 -2.95 -9.93
C TRP A 73 11.00 -3.81 -8.93
N ILE A 74 11.81 -3.19 -8.07
CA ILE A 74 12.58 -3.92 -7.03
C ILE A 74 11.62 -4.60 -6.04
N VAL A 75 10.54 -3.93 -5.65
CA VAL A 75 9.50 -4.48 -4.78
C VAL A 75 8.86 -5.73 -5.39
N SER A 76 8.59 -5.72 -6.69
CA SER A 76 8.11 -6.92 -7.41
C SER A 76 9.08 -8.10 -7.25
N ILE A 77 10.39 -7.86 -7.37
CA ILE A 77 11.41 -8.90 -7.19
C ILE A 77 11.43 -9.42 -5.74
N LEU A 78 11.34 -8.52 -4.77
CA LEU A 78 11.30 -8.89 -3.34
C LEU A 78 10.07 -9.73 -3.00
N ILE A 79 8.90 -9.39 -3.53
CA ILE A 79 7.66 -10.14 -3.32
C ILE A 79 7.76 -11.55 -3.95
N ASP A 80 8.21 -11.63 -5.20
CA ASP A 80 8.37 -12.90 -5.91
C ASP A 80 9.34 -13.84 -5.17
N ARG A 81 10.41 -13.28 -4.60
CA ARG A 81 11.40 -14.04 -3.82
C ARG A 81 11.04 -14.22 -2.34
N LYS A 82 9.83 -13.87 -1.91
CA LYS A 82 9.36 -13.98 -0.50
C LYS A 82 10.26 -13.24 0.50
N MET A 83 10.79 -12.09 0.11
CA MET A 83 11.62 -11.20 0.92
C MET A 83 11.03 -9.79 1.07
N GLY A 84 9.72 -9.62 0.84
CA GLY A 84 9.06 -8.30 0.82
C GLY A 84 8.68 -7.74 2.19
N ASP A 85 8.74 -8.54 3.26
CA ASP A 85 8.31 -8.18 4.62
C ASP A 85 9.09 -7.01 5.21
N GLU A 86 10.42 -7.02 5.07
CA GLU A 86 11.29 -5.92 5.49
C GLU A 86 11.03 -4.64 4.70
N PHE A 87 10.74 -4.74 3.40
CA PHE A 87 10.41 -3.58 2.58
C PHE A 87 9.08 -2.96 2.99
N VAL A 88 8.06 -3.76 3.33
CA VAL A 88 6.79 -3.21 3.84
C VAL A 88 7.05 -2.39 5.11
N LYS A 89 7.90 -2.86 6.01
CA LYS A 89 8.29 -2.11 7.21
C LYS A 89 9.02 -0.82 6.85
N LEU A 90 10.03 -0.91 5.97
CA LEU A 90 10.78 0.24 5.49
C LEU A 90 9.86 1.30 4.86
N TRP A 91 8.91 0.89 4.04
CA TRP A 91 7.94 1.77 3.37
C TRP A 91 6.95 2.38 4.36
N ALA A 92 6.44 1.60 5.31
CA ALA A 92 5.54 2.09 6.36
C ALA A 92 6.16 3.21 7.21
N ASP A 93 7.49 3.19 7.40
CA ASP A 93 8.22 4.17 8.20
C ASP A 93 8.50 5.50 7.45
N GLN A 94 8.15 5.61 6.16
CA GLN A 94 8.43 6.79 5.31
C GLN A 94 7.46 7.97 5.52
N LYS A 95 7.32 8.43 6.77
CA LYS A 95 6.41 9.54 7.13
C LYS A 95 6.80 10.87 6.49
N GLU A 96 8.09 11.19 6.46
CA GLU A 96 8.59 12.42 5.83
C GLU A 96 8.31 12.43 4.33
N LEU A 97 8.56 11.29 3.66
CA LEU A 97 8.27 11.15 2.24
C LEU A 97 6.77 11.31 1.95
N ALA A 98 5.88 10.78 2.79
CA ALA A 98 4.44 10.98 2.67
C ALA A 98 4.03 12.46 2.81
N VAL A 99 4.67 13.21 3.73
CA VAL A 99 4.45 14.66 3.86
C VAL A 99 4.91 15.41 2.63
N LEU A 100 6.09 15.08 2.09
CA LEU A 100 6.59 15.69 0.86
C LEU A 100 5.70 15.37 -0.34
N HIS A 101 5.28 14.10 -0.46
CA HIS A 101 4.36 13.62 -1.49
C HIS A 101 3.09 14.46 -1.53
N SER A 102 2.49 14.76 -0.37
CA SER A 102 1.27 15.55 -0.27
C SER A 102 1.35 16.96 -0.90
N LYS A 103 2.56 17.51 -1.04
CA LYS A 103 2.82 18.85 -1.60
C LYS A 103 3.05 18.87 -3.12
N ILE A 104 3.27 17.72 -3.74
CA ILE A 104 3.54 17.60 -5.18
C ILE A 104 2.21 17.43 -5.95
N PRO A 105 2.03 18.02 -7.14
CA PRO A 105 0.84 17.76 -7.95
C PRO A 105 0.67 16.27 -8.31
N THR A 106 -0.55 15.74 -8.24
CA THR A 106 -0.86 14.30 -8.41
C THR A 106 -0.29 13.69 -9.69
N ILE A 107 -0.32 14.44 -10.80
CA ILE A 107 0.21 14.00 -12.11
C ILE A 107 1.67 13.54 -12.03
N TYR A 108 2.47 14.06 -11.10
CA TYR A 108 3.89 13.74 -10.97
C TYR A 108 4.22 12.73 -9.87
N ARG A 109 3.31 12.54 -8.90
CA ARG A 109 3.57 11.71 -7.70
C ARG A 109 2.82 10.38 -7.68
N HIS A 110 1.79 10.20 -8.51
CA HIS A 110 0.90 9.04 -8.46
C HIS A 110 1.61 7.68 -8.63
N GLU A 111 2.79 7.64 -9.26
CA GLU A 111 3.62 6.42 -9.36
C GLU A 111 4.11 5.94 -7.98
N ILE A 112 4.34 6.86 -7.02
CA ILE A 112 4.69 6.52 -5.64
C ILE A 112 3.53 5.76 -4.97
N SER A 113 2.30 6.23 -5.16
CA SER A 113 1.09 5.59 -4.60
C SER A 113 0.83 4.20 -5.18
N LYS A 114 1.33 3.88 -6.39
CA LYS A 114 1.28 2.51 -6.93
C LYS A 114 2.13 1.51 -6.15
N ILE A 115 3.19 1.96 -5.47
CA ILE A 115 3.99 1.10 -4.58
C ILE A 115 3.14 0.66 -3.40
N THR A 116 2.46 1.60 -2.72
CA THR A 116 1.52 1.29 -1.63
C THR A 116 0.41 0.35 -2.09
N ALA A 117 -0.16 0.58 -3.27
CA ALA A 117 -1.18 -0.29 -3.85
C ALA A 117 -0.67 -1.72 -4.06
N GLN A 118 0.54 -1.88 -4.63
CA GLN A 118 1.18 -3.18 -4.79
C GLN A 118 1.38 -3.90 -3.46
N LEU A 119 1.84 -3.19 -2.43
CA LEU A 119 2.01 -3.77 -1.10
C LEU A 119 0.66 -4.22 -0.50
N CYS A 120 -0.39 -3.42 -0.62
CA CYS A 120 -1.73 -3.80 -0.15
C CYS A 120 -2.27 -5.04 -0.88
N ILE A 121 -2.03 -5.15 -2.20
CA ILE A 121 -2.39 -6.33 -2.99
C ILE A 121 -1.66 -7.57 -2.46
N SER A 122 -0.34 -7.49 -2.32
CA SER A 122 0.46 -8.64 -1.90
C SER A 122 0.22 -9.05 -0.44
N ILE A 123 -0.07 -8.09 0.45
CA ILE A 123 -0.50 -8.38 1.82
C ILE A 123 -1.89 -9.03 1.83
N GLY A 124 -2.85 -8.44 1.10
CA GLY A 124 -4.23 -8.93 1.04
C GLY A 124 -4.36 -10.34 0.45
N ARG A 125 -3.44 -10.72 -0.45
CA ARG A 125 -3.33 -12.07 -1.01
C ARG A 125 -2.52 -13.05 -0.14
N GLY A 126 -1.88 -12.57 0.93
CA GLY A 126 -0.97 -13.37 1.74
C GLY A 126 0.36 -13.71 1.05
N GLU A 127 0.72 -13.00 -0.02
CA GLU A 127 2.03 -13.14 -0.68
C GLU A 127 3.16 -12.58 0.19
N VAL A 128 2.85 -11.55 0.99
CA VAL A 128 3.72 -10.95 2.00
C VAL A 128 3.01 -10.96 3.35
N LEU A 129 3.65 -11.54 4.36
CA LEU A 129 3.12 -11.63 5.72
C LEU A 129 3.88 -10.68 6.64
N VAL A 130 3.16 -9.76 7.27
CA VAL A 130 3.74 -8.79 8.22
C VAL A 130 2.86 -8.64 9.47
N PRO A 131 3.44 -8.28 10.63
CA PRO A 131 2.70 -8.03 11.86
C PRO A 131 1.59 -6.98 11.68
N LYS A 132 0.57 -7.03 12.55
CA LYS A 132 -0.57 -6.10 12.50
C LYS A 132 -0.12 -4.65 12.66
N GLU A 133 0.93 -4.41 13.45
CA GLU A 133 1.54 -3.11 13.69
C GLU A 133 2.09 -2.52 12.39
N THR A 134 2.80 -3.34 11.60
CA THR A 134 3.35 -2.94 10.30
C THR A 134 2.24 -2.65 9.28
N ARG A 135 1.20 -3.50 9.23
CA ARG A 135 0.02 -3.26 8.36
C ARG A 135 -0.68 -1.95 8.70
N PHE A 136 -0.87 -1.70 9.99
CA PHE A 136 -1.50 -0.46 10.45
C PHE A 136 -0.61 0.76 10.17
N ALA A 137 0.71 0.66 10.39
CA ALA A 137 1.66 1.73 10.07
C ALA A 137 1.68 2.05 8.57
N LEU A 138 1.68 1.03 7.70
CA LEU A 138 1.60 1.18 6.25
C LEU A 138 0.38 2.03 5.86
N LEU A 139 -0.80 1.65 6.36
CA LEU A 139 -2.05 2.35 6.05
C LEU A 139 -2.07 3.75 6.68
N SER A 140 -1.60 3.90 7.91
CA SER A 140 -1.54 5.21 8.58
C SER A 140 -0.64 6.21 7.86
N THR A 141 0.46 5.73 7.25
CA THR A 141 1.39 6.59 6.52
C THR A 141 0.91 6.91 5.10
N TRP A 142 0.31 5.95 4.40
CA TRP A 142 0.14 6.05 2.94
C TRP A 142 -1.30 6.01 2.42
N LEU A 143 -2.30 5.73 3.26
CA LEU A 143 -3.67 5.54 2.78
C LEU A 143 -4.28 6.83 2.20
N GLU A 144 -4.01 7.98 2.82
CA GLU A 144 -4.49 9.28 2.33
C GLU A 144 -3.88 9.60 0.95
N ALA A 145 -2.58 9.38 0.78
CA ALA A 145 -1.88 9.53 -0.51
C ALA A 145 -2.46 8.60 -1.59
N LEU A 146 -2.75 7.35 -1.23
CA LEU A 146 -3.37 6.38 -2.13
C LEU A 146 -4.76 6.85 -2.57
N TYR A 147 -5.57 7.40 -1.65
CA TYR A 147 -6.89 7.94 -1.96
C TYR A 147 -6.82 9.13 -2.90
N ASP A 148 -5.96 10.10 -2.62
CA ASP A 148 -5.85 11.32 -3.41
C ASP A 148 -5.31 11.06 -4.83
N ASP A 149 -4.48 10.03 -5.00
CA ASP A 149 -3.86 9.70 -6.28
C ASP A 149 -4.63 8.65 -7.10
N PHE A 150 -5.64 7.99 -6.51
CA PHE A 150 -6.31 6.83 -7.10
C PHE A 150 -6.88 7.09 -8.50
N LYS A 151 -7.53 8.24 -8.69
CA LYS A 151 -8.05 8.66 -10.00
C LYS A 151 -6.96 8.72 -11.07
N TRP A 152 -5.79 9.26 -10.74
CA TRP A 152 -4.64 9.34 -11.66
C TRP A 152 -4.00 7.98 -11.90
N MET A 153 -3.88 7.14 -10.87
CA MET A 153 -3.38 5.77 -11.00
C MET A 153 -4.24 4.93 -11.97
N ARG A 154 -5.55 5.20 -12.04
CA ARG A 154 -6.47 4.57 -13.00
C ARG A 154 -6.29 5.08 -14.44
N MET A 155 -5.99 6.36 -14.62
CA MET A 155 -5.92 6.99 -15.95
C MET A 155 -4.56 6.86 -16.64
N ALA A 156 -3.47 6.75 -15.89
CA ALA A 156 -2.12 6.69 -16.46
C ALA A 156 -1.78 5.31 -17.06
N GLY A 157 -1.10 5.31 -18.22
CA GLY A 157 -0.95 4.22 -19.21
C GLY A 157 -0.32 2.87 -18.80
N LYS A 158 -0.20 2.58 -17.51
CA LYS A 158 0.05 1.24 -16.94
C LYS A 158 -0.89 1.06 -15.73
N SER A 159 -2.18 0.99 -15.99
CA SER A 159 -3.19 0.88 -14.93
C SER A 159 -2.99 -0.42 -14.15
N VAL A 160 -2.71 -0.32 -12.86
CA VAL A 160 -2.88 -1.44 -11.93
C VAL A 160 -4.38 -1.73 -11.87
N ASP A 161 -4.77 -3.02 -11.93
CA ASP A 161 -6.18 -3.40 -11.93
C ASP A 161 -6.90 -2.82 -10.70
N ARG A 162 -7.89 -1.97 -10.96
CA ARG A 162 -8.69 -1.29 -9.94
C ARG A 162 -9.23 -2.27 -8.90
N LYS A 163 -9.77 -3.39 -9.35
CA LYS A 163 -10.37 -4.40 -8.46
C LYS A 163 -9.33 -5.04 -7.56
N LEU A 164 -8.11 -5.24 -8.07
CA LEU A 164 -7.03 -5.78 -7.25
C LEU A 164 -6.64 -4.82 -6.14
N ILE A 165 -6.56 -3.51 -6.42
CA ILE A 165 -6.28 -2.49 -5.40
C ILE A 165 -7.37 -2.50 -4.33
N GLU A 166 -8.64 -2.45 -4.75
CA GLU A 166 -9.80 -2.42 -3.85
C GLU A 166 -9.86 -3.67 -2.95
N GLU A 167 -9.65 -4.86 -3.52
CA GLU A 167 -9.62 -6.12 -2.79
C GLU A 167 -8.41 -6.20 -1.84
N GLY A 168 -7.21 -5.87 -2.34
CA GLY A 168 -5.99 -5.89 -1.54
C GLY A 168 -6.07 -4.95 -0.34
N LEU A 169 -6.57 -3.73 -0.56
CA LEU A 169 -6.80 -2.75 0.50
C LEU A 169 -7.86 -3.25 1.49
N SER A 170 -9.00 -3.74 1.00
CA SER A 170 -10.07 -4.31 1.81
C SER A 170 -9.57 -5.42 2.73
N GLN A 171 -8.84 -6.39 2.20
CA GLN A 171 -8.28 -7.50 2.98
C GLN A 171 -7.22 -7.04 3.98
N THR A 172 -6.35 -6.11 3.57
CA THR A 172 -5.35 -5.54 4.48
C THR A 172 -6.01 -4.85 5.68
N ILE A 173 -7.10 -4.10 5.47
CA ILE A 173 -7.86 -3.46 6.54
C ILE A 173 -8.57 -4.51 7.41
N LEU A 174 -9.31 -5.44 6.81
CA LEU A 174 -10.14 -6.43 7.52
C LEU A 174 -9.35 -7.41 8.41
N THR A 175 -8.04 -7.46 8.26
CA THR A 175 -7.13 -8.28 9.06
C THR A 175 -6.54 -7.55 10.27
N LEU A 176 -6.86 -6.26 10.46
CA LEU A 176 -6.48 -5.46 11.64
C LEU A 176 -7.44 -5.70 12.83
N PRO A 177 -7.07 -5.34 14.06
CA PRO A 177 -8.01 -5.19 15.18
C PRO A 177 -9.20 -4.27 14.88
N LEU A 178 -10.39 -4.58 15.43
CA LEU A 178 -11.63 -3.81 15.20
C LEU A 178 -11.50 -2.28 15.42
N PRO A 179 -10.80 -1.78 16.46
CA PRO A 179 -10.66 -0.33 16.65
C PRO A 179 -9.87 0.34 15.52
N GLN A 180 -8.87 -0.35 14.97
CA GLN A 180 -8.09 0.15 13.83
C GLN A 180 -8.90 0.08 12.54
N GLN A 181 -9.66 -0.99 12.33
CA GLN A 181 -10.62 -1.08 11.21
C GLN A 181 -11.59 0.10 11.23
N GLN A 182 -12.18 0.38 12.39
CA GLN A 182 -13.12 1.50 12.57
C GLN A 182 -12.52 2.83 12.13
N SER A 183 -11.32 3.17 12.61
CA SER A 183 -10.66 4.43 12.27
C SER A 183 -10.47 4.60 10.76
N LEU A 184 -10.04 3.54 10.08
CA LEU A 184 -9.75 3.59 8.64
C LEU A 184 -11.03 3.59 7.80
N LEU A 185 -12.01 2.77 8.17
CA LEU A 185 -13.26 2.60 7.42
C LEU A 185 -14.20 3.79 7.58
N LEU A 186 -14.22 4.45 8.75
CA LEU A 186 -14.99 5.69 8.92
C LEU A 186 -14.38 6.86 8.15
N ASN A 187 -13.04 6.97 8.10
CA ASN A 187 -12.36 7.96 7.25
C ASN A 187 -12.68 7.71 5.77
N TRP A 188 -12.55 6.45 5.31
CA TRP A 188 -12.96 6.10 3.95
C TRP A 188 -14.41 6.47 3.65
N PHE A 189 -15.33 6.17 4.58
CA PHE A 189 -16.76 6.44 4.39
C PHE A 189 -17.04 7.94 4.23
N ASP A 190 -16.42 8.79 5.05
CA ASP A 190 -16.49 10.24 4.90
C ASP A 190 -15.97 10.69 3.53
N ARG A 191 -14.79 10.20 3.11
CA ARG A 191 -14.24 10.51 1.78
C ARG A 191 -15.14 10.05 0.64
N PHE A 192 -15.72 8.85 0.74
CA PHE A 192 -16.62 8.29 -0.26
C PHE A 192 -17.90 9.13 -0.41
N LEU A 193 -18.47 9.62 0.69
CA LEU A 193 -19.62 10.53 0.64
C LEU A 193 -19.29 11.87 -0.03
N ASN A 194 -18.08 12.39 0.18
CA ASN A 194 -17.66 13.69 -0.34
C ASN A 194 -17.10 13.66 -1.77
N ARG A 195 -16.48 12.54 -2.20
CA ARG A 195 -15.75 12.43 -3.47
C ARG A 195 -16.21 11.29 -4.38
N GLY A 196 -17.13 10.44 -3.95
CA GLY A 196 -17.69 9.35 -4.76
C GLY A 196 -16.64 8.35 -5.24
N ASP A 197 -16.58 8.11 -6.55
CA ASP A 197 -15.73 7.09 -7.18
C ASP A 197 -14.28 7.53 -7.43
N GLU A 198 -13.88 8.70 -6.92
CA GLU A 198 -12.51 9.19 -7.03
C GLU A 198 -11.51 8.47 -6.09
N CYS A 199 -12.00 7.74 -5.08
CA CYS A 199 -11.21 6.88 -4.21
C CYS A 199 -11.53 5.38 -4.42
N PRO A 200 -10.67 4.45 -3.94
CA PRO A 200 -10.95 3.00 -4.02
C PRO A 200 -12.29 2.65 -3.35
N ASN A 201 -13.11 1.85 -4.02
CA ASN A 201 -14.33 1.35 -3.42
C ASN A 201 -14.04 0.15 -2.49
N ILE A 202 -14.06 0.39 -1.18
CA ILE A 202 -13.93 -0.65 -0.16
C ILE A 202 -15.22 -0.85 0.65
N GLN A 203 -16.38 -0.59 0.03
CA GLN A 203 -17.70 -0.73 0.65
C GLN A 203 -17.92 -2.12 1.26
N THR A 204 -17.52 -3.18 0.55
CA THR A 204 -17.65 -4.55 1.06
C THR A 204 -16.90 -4.73 2.39
N ALA A 205 -15.71 -4.14 2.53
CA ALA A 205 -14.96 -4.18 3.80
C ALA A 205 -15.67 -3.41 4.91
N PHE A 206 -16.22 -2.24 4.58
CA PHE A 206 -17.03 -1.45 5.51
C PHE A 206 -18.22 -2.26 6.05
N GLU A 207 -18.99 -2.91 5.17
CA GLU A 207 -20.14 -3.71 5.56
C GLU A 207 -19.77 -4.92 6.43
N ILE A 208 -18.65 -5.59 6.11
CA ILE A 208 -18.13 -6.71 6.90
C ILE A 208 -17.74 -6.24 8.31
N TRP A 209 -16.99 -5.16 8.41
CA TRP A 209 -16.61 -4.56 9.70
C TRP A 209 -17.85 -4.13 10.48
N TRP A 210 -18.79 -3.42 9.85
CA TRP A 210 -20.02 -2.96 10.50
C TRP A 210 -20.81 -4.11 11.14
N ARG A 211 -20.99 -5.21 10.39
CA ARG A 211 -21.62 -6.43 10.92
C ARG A 211 -20.82 -7.02 12.10
N ARG A 212 -19.49 -7.06 12.02
CA ARG A 212 -18.65 -7.58 13.11
C ARG A 212 -18.68 -6.69 14.36
N ALA A 213 -18.71 -5.38 14.18
CA ALA A 213 -18.69 -4.40 15.26
C ALA A 213 -20.02 -4.36 16.01
N PHE A 214 -21.15 -4.28 15.31
CA PHE A 214 -22.44 -4.00 15.94
C PHE A 214 -23.38 -5.21 16.05
N VAL A 215 -23.37 -6.12 15.07
CA VAL A 215 -24.33 -7.26 15.07
C VAL A 215 -23.90 -8.34 16.07
N LYS A 216 -22.60 -8.62 16.22
CA LYS A 216 -22.13 -9.61 17.21
C LYS A 216 -22.23 -9.12 18.66
N GLN A 217 -22.06 -7.82 18.91
CA GLN A 217 -22.22 -7.26 20.26
C GLN A 217 -23.67 -7.36 20.72
N TYR A 218 -24.63 -7.07 19.83
CA TYR A 218 -26.05 -7.14 20.15
C TYR A 218 -26.54 -8.55 20.55
N VAL A 219 -26.03 -9.61 19.90
CA VAL A 219 -26.44 -10.99 20.21
C VAL A 219 -25.90 -11.46 21.57
N VAL A 220 -24.68 -11.06 21.94
CA VAL A 220 -24.07 -11.41 23.23
C VAL A 220 -24.80 -10.68 24.37
N ASP A 221 -25.11 -9.39 24.22
CA ASP A 221 -25.87 -8.64 25.22
C ASP A 221 -27.32 -9.13 25.34
N SER A 222 -27.95 -9.53 24.23
CA SER A 222 -29.29 -10.12 24.24
C SER A 222 -29.34 -11.50 24.89
N GLN A 223 -28.26 -12.30 24.80
CA GLN A 223 -28.16 -13.61 25.46
C GLN A 223 -27.86 -13.50 26.96
N LEU A 224 -27.16 -12.46 27.41
CA LEU A 224 -26.93 -12.21 28.83
C LEU A 224 -28.19 -11.73 29.59
N GLN A 225 -29.18 -11.19 28.88
CA GLN A 225 -30.49 -10.84 29.46
C GLN A 225 -31.44 -12.04 29.65
N ILE A 226 -31.10 -13.22 29.13
CA ILE A 226 -31.84 -14.48 29.36
C ILE A 226 -31.14 -15.27 30.48
N THR A 227 -31.00 -14.66 31.65
CA THR A 227 -30.68 -15.39 32.89
C THR A 227 -31.87 -15.28 33.84
N VAL A 228 -32.81 -16.20 33.64
CA VAL A 228 -33.67 -16.88 34.61
C VAL A 228 -33.91 -16.15 35.95
N CYS A 229 -35.07 -15.48 36.06
CA CYS A 229 -35.70 -15.25 37.36
C CYS A 229 -36.42 -16.55 37.78
N ASP A 230 -35.69 -17.48 38.40
CA ASP A 230 -36.30 -18.54 39.20
C ASP A 230 -36.70 -17.92 40.53
N ILE A 231 -38.00 -17.67 40.71
CA ILE A 231 -38.60 -17.23 41.97
C ILE A 231 -38.92 -18.50 42.79
N PRO A 232 -38.32 -18.72 43.98
CA PRO A 232 -38.71 -19.81 44.85
C PRO A 232 -39.98 -19.48 45.65
N ASN A 233 -40.75 -20.55 45.88
CA ASN A 233 -42.08 -20.66 46.52
C ASN A 233 -42.42 -19.74 47.69
#